data_AF-A0A2C6LH53-F1
#
_entry.id   AF-A0A2C6LH53-F1
#
_cell.length_a   1.000
_cell.length_b   1.000
_cell.length_c   1.000
_cell.angle_alpha   90.00
_cell.angle_beta   90.00
_cell.angle_gamma   90.00
#
_symmetry.space_group_name_H-M   'P 1'
#
loop_
_entity.id
_entity.type
_entity.pdbx_description
1 polymer ?
#
loop_
_entity_poly.entity_id
_entity_poly.type
_entity_poly.pdbx_seq_one_letter_code
_entity_poly.pdbx_strand_id
1 'polypeptide(L)'
;MAKNILPKVQEIIELRKISLEELAQRTMLEVSDIEGLKQFNPKKASHLAIVQAIALATGINVYYFLGDDVVGPKRILSRLNVFDQQKLMSGGLAPFLRISKEQAARGITDEELDALIQVMLEQEKLQELK
;
A
#
# COMPACT_ATOMS: atom_id res chain seq x y z
N MET A 1 -6.39 -19.18 6.11
CA MET A 1 -7.65 -18.43 6.23
C MET A 1 -7.75 -17.49 5.05
N ALA A 2 -8.95 -17.31 4.50
CA ALA A 2 -9.20 -16.25 3.55
C ALA A 2 -9.22 -14.91 4.31
N LYS A 3 -8.63 -13.87 3.72
CA LYS A 3 -8.68 -12.51 4.26
C LYS A 3 -9.21 -11.56 3.19
N ASN A 4 -9.79 -10.44 3.64
CA ASN A 4 -10.27 -9.42 2.74
C ASN A 4 -9.16 -8.37 2.52
N ILE A 5 -8.57 -8.34 1.33
CA ILE A 5 -7.57 -7.32 0.97
C ILE A 5 -8.09 -6.27 -0.01
N LEU A 6 -9.35 -6.39 -0.45
CA LEU A 6 -9.96 -5.44 -1.38
C LEU A 6 -9.92 -3.98 -0.88
N PRO A 7 -10.12 -3.67 0.43
CA PRO A 7 -9.98 -2.30 0.92
C PRO A 7 -8.60 -1.68 0.65
N LYS A 8 -7.54 -2.49 0.72
CA LYS A 8 -6.19 -2.04 0.40
C LYS A 8 -6.04 -1.73 -1.09
N VAL A 9 -6.69 -2.50 -1.96
CA VAL A 9 -6.70 -2.21 -3.41
C VAL A 9 -7.48 -0.91 -3.68
N GLN A 10 -8.63 -0.73 -3.03
CA GLN A 10 -9.44 0.49 -3.16
C GLN A 10 -8.66 1.73 -2.72
N GLU A 11 -7.92 1.67 -1.62
CA GLU A 11 -7.06 2.77 -1.19
C GLU A 11 -6.04 3.16 -2.26
N ILE A 12 -5.44 2.19 -2.94
CA ILE A 12 -4.46 2.46 -3.99
C ILE A 12 -5.13 3.01 -5.26
N ILE A 13 -6.32 2.53 -5.62
CA ILE A 13 -7.12 3.07 -6.72
C ILE A 13 -7.45 4.54 -6.45
N GLU A 14 -7.94 4.86 -5.25
CA GLU A 14 -8.20 6.24 -4.79
C GLU A 14 -6.93 7.09 -4.89
N LEU A 15 -5.82 6.58 -4.38
CA LEU A 15 -4.54 7.28 -4.35
C LEU A 15 -4.00 7.58 -5.77
N ARG A 16 -4.14 6.62 -6.69
CA ARG A 16 -3.71 6.75 -8.08
C ARG A 16 -4.74 7.45 -8.97
N LYS A 17 -5.93 7.76 -8.44
CA LYS A 17 -7.05 8.40 -9.16
C LYS A 17 -7.43 7.65 -10.43
N ILE A 18 -7.41 6.33 -10.37
CA ILE A 18 -7.84 5.44 -11.45
C ILE A 18 -9.19 4.80 -11.08
N SER A 19 -9.87 4.17 -12.04
CA SER A 19 -11.06 3.36 -11.74
C SER A 19 -10.69 1.88 -11.53
N LEU A 20 -11.67 1.08 -11.08
CA LEU A 20 -11.48 -0.37 -10.96
C LEU A 20 -11.33 -1.04 -12.33
N GLU A 21 -12.08 -0.56 -13.33
CA GLU A 21 -12.02 -0.99 -14.72
C GLU A 21 -10.67 -0.66 -15.34
N GLU A 22 -10.13 0.53 -15.05
CA GLU A 22 -8.80 0.90 -15.51
C GLU A 22 -7.71 0.02 -14.88
N LEU A 23 -7.82 -0.30 -13.58
CA LEU A 23 -6.90 -1.23 -12.94
C LEU A 23 -6.98 -2.63 -13.57
N ALA A 24 -8.18 -3.13 -13.84
CA ALA A 24 -8.41 -4.41 -14.51
C ALA A 24 -7.74 -4.43 -15.89
N GLN A 25 -7.91 -3.36 -16.67
CA GLN A 25 -7.27 -3.20 -17.98
C GLN A 25 -5.74 -3.20 -17.87
N ARG A 26 -5.16 -2.42 -16.94
CA ARG A 26 -3.70 -2.32 -16.75
C ARG A 26 -3.07 -3.65 -16.31
N THR A 27 -3.84 -4.48 -15.63
CA THR A 27 -3.38 -5.77 -15.09
C THR A 27 -3.73 -6.97 -15.96
N MET A 28 -4.51 -6.77 -17.04
CA MET A 28 -5.09 -7.85 -17.86
C MET A 28 -5.93 -8.83 -17.02
N LEU A 29 -6.60 -8.33 -15.99
CA LEU A 29 -7.49 -9.09 -15.12
C LEU A 29 -8.95 -8.75 -15.43
N GLU A 30 -9.87 -9.60 -15.01
CA GLU A 30 -11.28 -9.23 -14.94
C GLU A 30 -11.55 -8.40 -13.68
N VAL A 31 -12.57 -7.54 -13.72
CA VAL A 31 -13.06 -6.84 -12.53
C VAL A 31 -13.45 -7.84 -11.43
N SER A 32 -14.03 -8.98 -11.81
CA SER A 32 -14.41 -10.09 -10.94
C SER A 32 -13.22 -10.68 -10.17
N ASP A 33 -12.03 -10.77 -10.80
CA ASP A 33 -10.80 -11.25 -10.16
C ASP A 33 -10.37 -10.31 -9.04
N ILE A 34 -10.46 -8.99 -9.28
CA ILE A 34 -10.11 -7.96 -8.30
C ILE A 34 -11.13 -7.94 -7.16
N GLU A 35 -12.43 -7.98 -7.47
CA GLU A 35 -13.49 -8.07 -6.46
C GLU A 35 -13.40 -9.35 -5.61
N GLY A 36 -12.93 -10.45 -6.22
CA GLY A 36 -12.67 -11.74 -5.57
C GLY A 36 -11.63 -11.66 -4.45
N LEU A 37 -10.84 -10.59 -4.37
CA LEU A 37 -9.89 -10.34 -3.28
C LEU A 37 -10.56 -10.09 -1.91
N LYS A 38 -11.90 -9.98 -1.86
CA LYS A 38 -12.69 -10.11 -0.62
C LYS A 38 -12.45 -11.45 0.09
N GLN A 39 -12.13 -12.50 -0.66
CA GLN A 39 -11.84 -13.84 -0.16
C GLN A 39 -10.41 -14.28 -0.52
N PHE A 40 -9.46 -13.35 -0.44
CA PHE A 40 -8.07 -13.60 -0.79
C PHE A 40 -7.45 -14.71 0.06
N ASN A 41 -6.79 -15.68 -0.58
CA ASN A 41 -6.06 -16.75 0.09
C ASN A 41 -4.60 -16.75 -0.34
N PRO A 42 -3.64 -16.42 0.55
CA PRO A 42 -2.22 -16.36 0.20
C PRO A 42 -1.61 -17.73 -0.14
N LYS A 43 -2.31 -18.84 0.14
CA LYS A 43 -1.88 -20.19 -0.25
C LYS A 43 -2.27 -20.54 -1.70
N LYS A 44 -3.12 -19.74 -2.35
CA LYS A 44 -3.51 -19.95 -3.75
C LYS A 44 -2.59 -19.13 -4.64
N ALA A 45 -1.83 -19.81 -5.51
CA ALA A 45 -0.89 -19.16 -6.43
C ALA A 45 -1.58 -18.13 -7.34
N SER A 46 -2.79 -18.42 -7.83
CA SER A 46 -3.57 -17.48 -8.65
C SER A 46 -3.90 -16.18 -7.92
N HIS A 47 -4.25 -16.26 -6.63
CA HIS A 47 -4.52 -15.07 -5.83
C HIS A 47 -3.24 -14.25 -5.60
N LEU A 48 -2.10 -14.90 -5.37
CA LEU A 48 -0.82 -14.20 -5.26
C LEU A 48 -0.44 -13.49 -6.57
N ALA A 49 -0.65 -14.14 -7.72
CA ALA A 49 -0.39 -13.57 -9.03
C ALA A 49 -1.24 -12.30 -9.28
N ILE A 50 -2.52 -12.32 -8.93
CA ILE A 50 -3.41 -11.13 -9.01
C ILE A 50 -2.81 -9.98 -8.20
N VAL A 51 -2.44 -10.23 -6.95
CA VAL A 51 -1.90 -9.19 -6.05
C VAL A 51 -0.55 -8.66 -6.53
N GLN A 52 0.31 -9.53 -7.09
CA GLN A 52 1.58 -9.12 -7.69
C GLN A 52 1.36 -8.25 -8.93
N ALA A 53 0.39 -8.59 -9.79
CA ALA A 53 0.03 -7.77 -10.96
C ALA A 53 -0.47 -6.39 -10.54
N ILE A 54 -1.35 -6.32 -9.53
CA ILE A 54 -1.83 -5.04 -8.97
C ILE A 54 -0.68 -4.23 -8.37
N ALA A 55 0.19 -4.86 -7.58
CA ALA A 55 1.36 -4.22 -6.97
C ALA A 55 2.28 -3.57 -8.02
N LEU A 56 2.56 -4.31 -9.10
CA LEU A 56 3.34 -3.80 -10.23
C LEU A 56 2.64 -2.64 -10.95
N ALA A 57 1.37 -2.82 -11.32
CA ALA A 57 0.61 -1.84 -12.08
C ALA A 57 0.35 -0.52 -11.33
N THR A 58 0.36 -0.58 -9.99
CA THR A 58 0.07 0.58 -9.13
C THR A 58 1.32 1.16 -8.46
N GLY A 59 2.49 0.57 -8.68
CA GLY A 59 3.74 1.00 -8.06
C GLY A 59 3.62 0.97 -6.54
N ILE A 60 3.36 -0.19 -5.96
CA ILE A 60 3.43 -0.37 -4.51
C ILE A 60 4.04 -1.75 -4.22
N ASN A 61 4.81 -1.86 -3.14
CA ASN A 61 5.36 -3.14 -2.75
C ASN A 61 4.24 -4.13 -2.41
N VAL A 62 4.34 -5.36 -2.93
CA VAL A 62 3.36 -6.44 -2.71
C VAL A 62 3.10 -6.73 -1.22
N TYR A 63 4.11 -6.50 -0.36
CA TYR A 63 3.98 -6.68 1.08
C TYR A 63 2.85 -5.85 1.68
N TYR A 64 2.53 -4.68 1.09
CA TYR A 64 1.41 -3.87 1.55
C TYR A 64 0.10 -4.66 1.62
N PHE A 65 -0.18 -5.47 0.60
CA PHE A 65 -1.39 -6.30 0.55
C PHE A 65 -1.31 -7.55 1.43
N LEU A 66 -0.10 -8.12 1.55
CA LEU A 66 0.13 -9.40 2.21
C LEU A 66 0.33 -9.28 3.72
N GLY A 67 0.92 -8.20 4.20
CA GLY A 67 1.17 -7.96 5.63
C GLY A 67 -0.09 -7.50 6.34
N ASP A 68 -0.28 -8.00 7.56
CA ASP A 68 -1.29 -7.48 8.49
C ASP A 68 -0.64 -6.45 9.46
N ASP A 69 0.68 -6.36 9.44
CA ASP A 69 1.56 -5.48 10.20
C ASP A 69 1.97 -4.23 9.41
N VAL A 70 1.01 -3.59 8.74
CA VAL A 70 1.29 -2.43 7.87
C VAL A 70 0.40 -1.24 8.15
N VAL A 71 0.99 -0.04 8.04
CA VAL A 71 0.27 1.24 7.96
C VAL A 71 0.26 1.70 6.51
N GLY A 72 -0.94 1.94 5.97
CA GLY A 72 -1.14 2.26 4.57
C GLY A 72 -0.85 3.72 4.17
N PRO A 73 -0.72 3.97 2.86
CA PRO A 73 -0.37 5.29 2.33
C PRO A 73 -1.31 6.41 2.78
N LYS A 74 -2.62 6.17 2.86
CA LYS A 74 -3.61 7.22 3.19
C LYS A 74 -3.37 7.79 4.59
N ARG A 75 -3.06 6.92 5.58
CA ARG A 75 -2.75 7.36 6.95
C ARG A 75 -1.42 8.13 6.99
N ILE A 76 -0.41 7.67 6.26
CA ILE A 76 0.89 8.35 6.16
C ILE A 76 0.75 9.73 5.52
N LEU A 77 0.18 9.79 4.32
CA LEU A 77 0.06 11.02 3.54
C LEU A 77 -0.78 12.08 4.26
N SER A 78 -1.80 11.68 5.02
CA SER A 78 -2.62 12.62 5.81
C SER A 78 -1.85 13.39 6.89
N ARG A 79 -0.67 12.90 7.30
CA ARG A 79 0.21 13.53 8.29
C ARG A 79 1.25 14.45 7.65
N LEU A 80 1.38 14.41 6.34
CA LEU A 80 2.40 15.13 5.60
C LEU A 80 1.86 16.45 5.04
N ASN A 81 2.74 17.44 4.89
CA ASN A 81 2.42 18.63 4.12
C ASN A 81 2.31 18.29 2.62
N VAL A 82 1.72 19.21 1.84
CA VAL A 82 1.45 18.99 0.40
C VAL A 82 2.72 18.73 -0.40
N PHE A 83 3.85 19.35 -0.04
CA PHE A 83 5.12 19.17 -0.75
C PHE A 83 5.67 17.76 -0.55
N ASP A 84 5.72 17.28 0.69
CA ASP A 84 6.19 15.92 1.00
C ASP A 84 5.26 14.85 0.42
N GLN A 85 3.94 15.10 0.40
CA GLN A 85 2.99 14.22 -0.28
C GLN A 85 3.29 14.12 -1.79
N GLN A 86 3.51 15.26 -2.46
CA GLN A 86 3.84 15.27 -3.89
C GLN A 86 5.17 14.59 -4.19
N LYS A 87 6.17 14.82 -3.34
CA LYS A 87 7.51 14.20 -3.46
C LYS A 87 7.44 12.68 -3.36
N LEU A 88 6.75 12.14 -2.35
CA LEU A 88 6.61 10.68 -2.20
C LEU A 88 5.80 10.08 -3.35
N MET A 89 4.78 10.78 -3.82
CA MET A 89 3.93 10.29 -4.91
C MET A 89 4.59 10.37 -6.29
N SER A 90 5.57 11.26 -6.48
CA SER A 90 6.34 11.37 -7.73
C SER A 90 7.44 10.29 -7.86
N GLY A 91 7.90 9.71 -6.75
CA GLY A 91 8.88 8.61 -6.72
C GLY A 91 8.39 7.27 -7.28
N GLY A 92 7.18 7.22 -7.83
CA GLY A 92 6.60 6.04 -8.48
C GLY A 92 6.07 4.98 -7.49
N LEU A 93 6.64 4.88 -6.29
CA LEU A 93 6.21 3.93 -5.25
C LEU A 93 5.35 4.59 -4.17
N ALA A 94 4.13 4.08 -3.96
CA ALA A 94 3.28 4.54 -2.86
C ALA A 94 3.86 4.09 -1.50
N PRO A 95 3.95 5.00 -0.51
CA PRO A 95 4.61 4.71 0.77
C PRO A 95 3.73 3.82 1.66
N PHE A 96 4.35 2.88 2.36
CA PHE A 96 3.72 2.17 3.48
C PHE A 96 4.78 1.89 4.54
N LEU A 97 4.36 1.74 5.80
CA LEU A 97 5.24 1.38 6.90
C LEU A 97 4.93 -0.03 7.38
N ARG A 98 5.97 -0.85 7.54
CA ARG A 98 5.86 -2.11 8.28
C ARG A 98 6.14 -1.83 9.75
N ILE A 99 5.27 -2.29 10.63
CA ILE A 99 5.38 -2.14 12.09
C ILE A 99 5.61 -3.49 12.76
N SER A 100 5.94 -3.51 14.04
CA SER A 100 6.06 -4.78 14.76
C SER A 100 4.70 -5.46 14.92
N LYS A 101 4.69 -6.78 15.15
CA LYS A 101 3.44 -7.53 15.39
C LYS A 101 2.74 -7.04 16.65
N GLU A 102 3.51 -6.65 17.67
CA GLU A 102 3.01 -6.10 18.92
C GLU A 102 2.33 -4.74 18.69
N GLN A 103 2.94 -3.88 17.86
CA GLN A 103 2.34 -2.60 17.46
C GLN A 103 1.07 -2.81 16.62
N ALA A 104 1.07 -3.79 15.72
CA ALA A 104 -0.12 -4.14 14.94
C ALA A 104 -1.26 -4.65 15.83
N ALA A 105 -0.94 -5.43 16.87
CA ALA A 105 -1.93 -5.98 17.79
C ALA A 105 -2.52 -4.92 18.74
N ARG A 106 -1.70 -4.00 19.25
CA ARG A 106 -2.14 -2.95 20.19
C ARG A 106 -2.64 -1.66 19.50
N GLY A 107 -2.36 -1.51 18.22
CA GLY A 107 -2.50 -0.26 17.48
C GLY A 107 -1.30 0.68 17.69
N ILE A 108 -0.87 1.34 16.63
CA ILE A 108 0.16 2.38 16.70
C ILE A 108 -0.47 3.73 17.07
N THR A 109 0.12 4.43 18.05
CA THR A 109 -0.33 5.77 18.41
C THR A 109 0.04 6.78 17.33
N ASP A 110 -0.56 7.96 17.41
CA ASP A 110 -0.27 9.01 16.44
C ASP A 110 1.16 9.54 16.61
N GLU A 111 1.66 9.67 17.84
CA GLU A 111 3.04 10.09 18.10
C GLU A 111 4.06 9.05 17.59
N GLU A 112 3.78 7.76 17.78
CA GLU A 112 4.62 6.69 17.25
C GLU A 112 4.64 6.70 15.72
N LEU A 113 3.49 6.94 15.09
CA LEU A 113 3.40 7.04 13.64
C LEU A 113 4.16 8.27 13.11
N ASP A 114 3.97 9.43 13.74
CA ASP A 114 4.65 10.67 13.33
C ASP A 114 6.18 10.52 13.44
N ALA A 115 6.67 9.85 14.49
CA ALA A 115 8.09 9.53 14.63
C ALA A 115 8.61 8.61 13.51
N LEU A 116 7.86 7.57 13.14
CA LEU A 116 8.25 6.69 12.03
C LEU A 116 8.23 7.42 10.68
N ILE A 117 7.25 8.28 10.45
CA ILE A 117 7.16 9.11 9.25
C ILE A 117 8.37 10.06 9.18
N GLN A 118 8.75 10.68 10.28
CA GLN A 118 9.93 11.53 10.32
C GLN A 118 11.20 10.76 9.90
N VAL A 119 11.42 9.57 10.47
CA VAL A 119 12.56 8.71 10.10
C VAL A 119 12.53 8.36 8.61
N MET A 120 11.36 8.04 8.06
CA MET A 120 11.18 7.75 6.62
C MET A 120 11.59 8.96 5.74
N LEU A 121 11.16 10.17 6.10
CA LEU A 121 11.51 11.39 5.36
C LEU A 121 13.01 11.74 5.46
N GLU A 122 13.63 11.49 6.62
CA GLU A 122 15.07 11.68 6.79
C GLU A 122 15.89 10.70 5.94
N GLN A 123 15.45 9.45 5.83
CA GLN A 123 16.10 8.46 4.96
C GLN A 123 16.04 8.83 3.48
N GLU A 124 14.90 9.33 3.01
CA GLU A 124 14.73 9.85 1.64
C GLU A 124 15.75 10.97 1.35
N LYS A 125 15.89 11.95 2.26
CA LYS A 125 16.86 13.04 2.12
C LYS A 125 18.30 12.53 2.04
N LEU A 126 18.64 11.50 2.80
CA LEU A 126 19.98 10.90 2.80
C LEU A 126 20.29 10.12 1.52
N GLN A 127 19.28 9.57 0.84
CA GLN A 127 19.46 8.91 -0.46
C GLN A 127 19.75 9.91 -1.58
N GLU A 128 19.17 11.11 -1.53
CA GLU A 128 19.44 12.18 -2.53
C GLU A 128 20.85 12.77 -2.42
N LEU A 129 21.52 12.59 -1.28
CA LEU A 129 22.87 13.09 -1.03
C LEU A 129 23.98 12.09 -1.44
N LYS A 130 23.61 10.89 -1.89
CA LYS A 130 24.53 9.84 -2.35
C LYS A 130 24.48 9.70 -3.87
#